data_AF-A0A1I6QHQ0-F1
#
_entry.id   AF-A0A1I6QHQ0-F1
#
_cell.length_a   1.000
_cell.length_b   1.000
_cell.length_c   1.000
_cell.angle_alpha   90.00
_cell.angle_beta   90.00
_cell.angle_gamma   90.00
#
_symmetry.space_group_name_H-M   'P 1'
#
loop_
_entity.id
_entity.type
_entity.pdbx_description
1 polymer ?
#
loop_
_entity_poly.entity_id
_entity_poly.type
_entity_poly.pdbx_seq_one_letter_code
_entity_poly.pdbx_strand_id
1 'polypeptide(L)'
;MKKKNVLLSSLVALSSLSLVVAGCSSNNNSGSNNTAATENNTAAATNNTTNNAPAAEEANPIKAQFYYDFAPLTDYIKEINPIVQTSDNVTFEGVPYTDTTAYQTAVRIGFTTQEAPDLFKWWNGYKLKELADSGNLADMTEQWKELSADGNGILPSLAGPLTVDGKVYGIPASAHYWTIFYNKKVFADNGLTPPTTWDELMKISDTLKAKNITPFGTSIKDTWNGFIWFEDLLIHSYPDFYNKLVIGQAKYTDPEMVEVMELWKSMYDKGYFSKPMTMDAEIPQAFVKGEIGMYLVGTWYESFLNGVGMKPEEGYGSFIMPAIKPEAGNTVISEITPFLVSQNAKNRDDAIKAAISLTKKDTNEKLLKVFGGVPTRKDVEASSPTIKALVDNISKGNYTAITRYWEATPSELSEYGASEFIRFMLNPDQYMDVLNNIEKKAEKYWAEHK
;
A
#
# COMPACT_ATOMS: atom_id res chain seq x y z
N MET A 1 -46.01 -8.44 -26.40
CA MET A 1 -47.31 -7.81 -26.02
C MET A 1 -47.51 -8.08 -24.52
N LYS A 2 -47.68 -7.15 -23.58
CA LYS A 2 -48.20 -5.77 -23.57
C LYS A 2 -47.36 -4.91 -22.60
N LYS A 3 -47.22 -3.64 -22.96
CA LYS A 3 -46.54 -2.55 -22.23
C LYS A 3 -47.32 -2.14 -20.96
N LYS A 4 -46.60 -1.63 -19.95
CA LYS A 4 -47.10 -0.63 -19.00
C LYS A 4 -46.06 0.47 -18.84
N ASN A 5 -46.42 1.67 -19.30
CA ASN A 5 -45.77 2.94 -19.03
C ASN A 5 -46.30 3.50 -17.71
N VAL A 6 -45.44 4.06 -16.86
CA VAL A 6 -45.79 5.20 -16.00
C VAL A 6 -44.57 6.12 -15.90
N LEU A 7 -44.80 7.39 -16.21
CA LEU A 7 -43.86 8.51 -16.16
C LEU A 7 -43.45 8.83 -14.71
N LEU A 8 -42.24 9.37 -14.51
CA LEU A 8 -42.00 10.33 -13.44
C LEU A 8 -41.01 11.41 -13.89
N SER A 9 -41.40 12.64 -13.59
CA SER A 9 -40.96 13.92 -14.13
C SER A 9 -39.85 14.57 -13.29
N SER A 10 -38.94 15.25 -14.00
CA SER A 10 -37.87 16.10 -13.50
C SER A 10 -38.39 17.36 -12.79
N LEU A 11 -37.75 17.80 -11.71
CA LEU A 11 -37.83 19.19 -11.26
C LEU A 11 -36.48 19.64 -10.68
N VAL A 12 -35.91 20.65 -11.33
CA VAL A 12 -34.73 21.42 -10.93
C VAL A 12 -35.23 22.65 -10.15
N ALA A 13 -34.60 22.99 -9.03
CA ALA A 13 -34.81 24.27 -8.38
C ALA A 13 -33.46 24.88 -7.96
N LEU A 14 -33.03 25.86 -8.76
CA LEU A 14 -32.07 26.90 -8.44
C LEU A 14 -32.70 27.86 -7.41
N SER A 15 -31.95 28.30 -6.40
CA SER A 15 -32.29 29.54 -5.69
C SER A 15 -31.04 30.29 -5.23
N SER A 16 -31.09 31.58 -5.52
CA SER A 16 -30.02 32.56 -5.66
C SER A 16 -29.77 33.41 -4.41
N LEU A 17 -28.50 33.80 -4.27
CA LEU A 17 -27.94 35.09 -3.86
C LEU A 17 -28.88 36.20 -3.33
N SER A 18 -28.51 36.82 -2.21
CA SER A 18 -28.77 38.24 -1.92
C SER A 18 -27.75 38.79 -0.91
N LEU A 19 -26.96 39.78 -1.35
CA LEU A 19 -26.18 40.70 -0.50
C LEU A 19 -27.11 41.72 0.16
N VAL A 20 -26.76 42.15 1.38
CA VAL A 20 -27.16 43.46 1.93
C VAL A 20 -25.94 44.13 2.55
N VAL A 21 -25.67 45.36 2.11
CA VAL A 21 -24.73 46.32 2.70
C VAL A 21 -25.53 47.50 3.23
N ALA A 22 -25.29 47.89 4.48
CA ALA A 22 -25.44 49.20 5.10
C ALA A 22 -25.05 49.01 6.59
N GLY A 23 -24.37 49.89 7.32
CA GLY A 23 -24.09 51.31 7.22
C GLY A 23 -23.89 51.81 8.65
N CYS A 24 -22.95 52.73 8.85
CA CYS A 24 -22.37 53.19 10.13
C CYS A 24 -23.35 53.72 11.19
N SER A 25 -22.94 53.76 12.47
CA SER A 25 -22.94 55.00 13.31
C SER A 25 -22.52 54.76 14.77
N SER A 26 -21.74 55.72 15.26
CA SER A 26 -21.11 56.01 16.56
C SER A 26 -21.91 55.81 17.86
N ASN A 27 -21.20 55.58 18.99
CA ASN A 27 -21.16 56.55 20.10
C ASN A 27 -19.98 56.41 21.09
N ASN A 28 -19.66 57.54 21.72
CA ASN A 28 -18.52 57.97 22.56
C ASN A 28 -18.18 57.16 23.83
N ASN A 29 -16.90 57.20 24.24
CA ASN A 29 -16.53 57.88 25.50
C ASN A 29 -15.04 58.32 25.61
N SER A 30 -14.88 59.64 25.62
CA SER A 30 -13.95 60.56 26.32
C SER A 30 -12.69 60.06 27.08
N GLY A 31 -11.57 60.79 26.90
CA GLY A 31 -10.40 60.68 27.78
C GLY A 31 -9.13 61.50 27.45
N SER A 32 -9.25 62.80 27.16
CA SER A 32 -8.29 63.91 27.38
C SER A 32 -6.75 63.75 27.22
N ASN A 33 -6.21 64.46 26.21
CA ASN A 33 -5.04 65.37 26.16
C ASN A 33 -3.81 65.16 27.08
N ASN A 34 -2.61 65.15 26.47
CA ASN A 34 -1.68 66.29 26.59
C ASN A 34 -0.61 66.35 25.48
N THR A 35 -0.12 67.58 25.24
CA THR A 35 0.55 68.06 24.03
C THR A 35 2.05 68.32 24.26
N ALA A 36 2.85 68.09 23.21
CA ALA A 36 4.13 68.70 22.78
C ALA A 36 5.29 69.00 23.77
N ALA A 37 6.52 68.65 23.37
CA ALA A 37 7.57 69.61 22.98
C ALA A 37 8.87 68.93 22.51
N THR A 38 9.45 69.49 21.45
CA THR A 38 10.78 69.30 20.85
C THR A 38 11.93 69.75 21.76
N GLU A 39 13.11 69.10 21.67
CA GLU A 39 14.42 69.77 21.46
C GLU A 39 15.59 68.78 21.24
N ASN A 40 16.50 69.18 20.34
CA ASN A 40 17.77 68.54 19.96
C ASN A 40 18.87 68.81 21.00
N ASN A 41 19.77 67.85 21.24
CA ASN A 41 21.22 68.13 21.27
C ASN A 41 22.11 66.89 21.20
N THR A 42 23.38 67.16 20.89
CA THR A 42 24.30 66.35 20.07
C THR A 42 25.39 65.64 20.90
N ALA A 43 25.86 64.50 20.37
CA ALA A 43 27.20 63.88 20.49
C ALA A 43 27.70 63.27 21.81
N ALA A 44 27.99 61.96 21.77
CA ALA A 44 29.31 61.39 22.08
C ALA A 44 29.45 60.01 21.43
N ALA A 45 30.44 59.86 20.56
CA ALA A 45 30.80 58.61 19.90
C ALA A 45 31.73 57.78 20.80
N THR A 46 31.41 56.50 20.96
CA THR A 46 32.35 55.47 21.42
C THR A 46 32.28 54.30 20.43
N ASN A 47 33.37 54.15 19.67
CA ASN A 47 33.61 53.05 18.76
C ASN A 47 33.72 51.74 19.55
N ASN A 48 32.77 50.83 19.38
CA ASN A 48 32.97 49.41 19.62
C ASN A 48 32.84 48.68 18.28
N THR A 49 33.97 48.27 17.73
CA THR A 49 34.08 47.33 16.62
C THR A 49 33.54 45.97 17.06
N THR A 50 32.29 45.68 16.71
CA THR A 50 31.76 44.31 16.73
C THR A 50 31.95 43.70 15.34
N ASN A 51 32.71 42.61 15.30
CA ASN A 51 32.85 41.73 14.15
C ASN A 51 31.46 41.22 13.74
N ASN A 52 30.88 41.78 12.68
CA ASN A 52 29.75 41.18 11.99
C ASN A 52 30.27 40.05 11.11
N ALA A 53 30.33 38.84 11.67
CA ALA A 53 30.13 37.65 10.83
C ALA A 53 28.70 37.74 10.27
N PRO A 54 28.47 37.47 8.97
CA PRO A 54 27.12 37.46 8.44
C PRO A 54 26.32 36.40 9.19
N ALA A 55 25.21 36.82 9.80
CA ALA A 55 24.22 35.89 10.31
C ALA A 55 23.82 34.96 9.16
N ALA A 56 23.89 33.65 9.38
CA ALA A 56 23.34 32.69 8.44
C ALA A 56 21.88 33.06 8.20
N GLU A 57 21.49 33.27 6.94
CA GLU A 57 20.07 33.31 6.58
C GLU A 57 19.45 32.02 7.10
N GLU A 58 18.52 32.12 8.05
CA GLU A 58 17.64 31.00 8.39
C GLU A 58 16.92 30.61 7.10
N ALA A 59 17.35 29.50 6.49
CA ALA A 59 16.72 28.97 5.31
C ALA A 59 15.23 28.75 5.60
N ASN A 60 14.37 29.31 4.75
CA ASN A 60 12.92 29.13 4.90
C ASN A 60 12.60 27.63 4.95
N PRO A 61 11.68 27.20 5.84
CA PRO A 61 11.33 25.79 5.99
C PRO A 61 10.75 25.23 4.69
N ILE A 62 11.18 24.03 4.33
CA ILE A 62 10.63 23.25 3.21
C ILE A 62 9.19 22.88 3.56
N LYS A 63 8.25 23.23 2.68
CA LYS A 63 6.85 22.79 2.78
C LYS A 63 6.53 21.92 1.57
N ALA A 64 6.26 20.63 1.82
CA ALA A 64 5.98 19.67 0.76
C ALA A 64 4.53 19.19 0.84
N GLN A 65 3.77 19.33 -0.24
CA GLN A 65 2.45 18.72 -0.36
C GLN A 65 2.58 17.20 -0.51
N PHE A 66 1.83 16.46 0.29
CA PHE A 66 1.87 15.00 0.30
C PHE A 66 0.49 14.41 0.03
N TYR A 67 0.30 13.87 -1.18
CA TYR A 67 -0.95 13.28 -1.64
C TYR A 67 -1.01 11.78 -1.28
N TYR A 68 -2.16 11.31 -0.76
CA TYR A 68 -2.33 9.89 -0.42
C TYR A 68 -3.79 9.47 -0.35
N ASP A 69 -4.05 8.17 -0.58
CA ASP A 69 -5.37 7.52 -0.44
C ASP A 69 -5.45 6.57 0.78
N PHE A 70 -4.63 6.84 1.80
CA PHE A 70 -4.60 6.03 3.03
C PHE A 70 -4.81 6.92 4.26
N ALA A 71 -6.03 6.92 4.81
CA ALA A 71 -6.44 7.83 5.88
C ALA A 71 -5.48 7.91 7.08
N PRO A 72 -4.89 6.80 7.58
CA PRO A 72 -3.91 6.82 8.68
C PRO A 72 -2.67 7.69 8.44
N LEU A 73 -2.31 7.99 7.18
CA LEU A 73 -1.20 8.90 6.89
C LEU A 73 -1.45 10.33 7.38
N THR A 74 -2.71 10.71 7.59
CA THR A 74 -3.06 12.04 8.13
C THR A 74 -2.52 12.23 9.54
N ASP A 75 -2.66 11.23 10.40
CA ASP A 75 -2.17 11.31 11.78
C ASP A 75 -0.67 11.06 11.84
N TYR A 76 -0.15 10.17 10.99
CA TYR A 76 1.29 10.02 10.76
C TYR A 76 1.99 11.36 10.46
N ILE A 77 1.47 12.12 9.48
CA ILE A 77 2.04 13.43 9.09
C ILE A 77 2.05 14.41 10.27
N LYS A 78 0.96 14.47 11.05
CA LYS A 78 0.90 15.32 12.26
C LYS A 78 1.98 14.93 13.26
N GLU A 79 2.21 13.64 13.45
CA GLU A 79 3.20 13.12 14.39
C GLU A 79 4.65 13.35 13.96
N ILE A 80 4.95 13.25 12.66
CA ILE A 80 6.32 13.41 12.16
C ILE A 80 6.72 14.86 11.90
N ASN A 81 5.77 15.76 11.61
CA ASN A 81 6.07 17.15 11.29
C ASN A 81 6.97 17.84 12.34
N PRO A 82 6.72 17.74 13.66
CA PRO A 82 7.62 18.29 14.67
C PRO A 82 9.05 17.71 14.63
N ILE A 83 9.18 16.43 14.26
CA ILE A 83 10.46 15.70 14.19
C ILE A 83 11.25 16.18 12.97
N VAL A 84 10.64 16.17 11.79
CA VAL A 84 11.31 16.56 10.54
C VAL A 84 11.50 18.07 10.43
N GLN A 85 10.66 18.89 11.06
CA GLN A 85 10.87 20.33 11.12
C GLN A 85 12.13 20.66 11.93
N THR A 86 12.37 19.94 13.02
CA THR A 86 13.55 20.14 13.87
C THR A 86 14.82 19.56 13.24
N SER A 87 14.73 18.37 12.64
CA SER A 87 15.90 17.62 12.16
C SER A 87 16.29 17.89 10.70
N ASP A 88 15.34 18.34 9.86
CA ASP A 88 15.52 18.52 8.41
C ASP A 88 15.00 19.86 7.89
N ASN A 89 14.39 20.69 8.74
CA ASN A 89 13.69 21.92 8.32
C ASN A 89 12.60 21.65 7.26
N VAL A 90 11.90 20.51 7.40
CA VAL A 90 10.82 20.05 6.52
C VAL A 90 9.49 20.01 7.27
N THR A 91 8.40 20.42 6.62
CA THR A 91 7.02 20.20 7.04
C THR A 91 6.21 19.64 5.87
N PHE A 92 5.38 18.62 6.15
CA PHE A 92 4.44 18.06 5.17
C PHE A 92 3.05 18.65 5.32
N GLU A 93 2.43 19.00 4.19
CA GLU A 93 1.01 19.35 4.08
C GLU A 93 0.27 18.17 3.44
N GLY A 94 -0.48 17.41 4.26
CA GLY A 94 -1.20 16.24 3.78
C GLY A 94 -2.42 16.60 2.93
N VAL A 95 -2.56 15.92 1.79
CA VAL A 95 -3.71 16.03 0.87
C VAL A 95 -4.37 14.64 0.78
N PRO A 96 -5.30 14.32 1.71
CA PRO A 96 -5.92 13.01 1.79
C PRO A 96 -7.03 12.82 0.77
N TYR A 97 -7.15 11.59 0.25
CA TYR A 97 -8.25 11.13 -0.57
C TYR A 97 -8.86 9.88 0.05
N THR A 98 -10.18 9.75 -0.01
CA THR A 98 -10.91 8.57 0.52
C THR A 98 -11.29 7.57 -0.58
N ASP A 99 -11.18 7.98 -1.84
CA ASP A 99 -11.47 7.15 -3.01
C ASP A 99 -10.20 7.02 -3.86
N THR A 100 -9.76 5.79 -4.08
CA THR A 100 -8.52 5.48 -4.81
C THR A 100 -8.59 5.92 -6.28
N THR A 101 -9.76 5.90 -6.92
CA THR A 101 -9.90 6.30 -8.32
C THR A 101 -9.77 7.81 -8.47
N ALA A 102 -10.46 8.57 -7.61
CA ALA A 102 -10.37 10.02 -7.55
C ALA A 102 -8.95 10.47 -7.19
N TYR A 103 -8.30 9.77 -6.25
CA TYR A 103 -6.90 9.98 -5.90
C TYR A 103 -5.97 9.86 -7.12
N GLN A 104 -6.02 8.70 -7.78
CA GLN A 104 -5.19 8.42 -8.94
C GLN A 104 -5.42 9.45 -10.08
N THR A 105 -6.67 9.88 -10.25
CA THR A 105 -7.04 10.91 -11.22
C THR A 105 -6.43 12.25 -10.85
N ALA A 106 -6.50 12.66 -9.58
CA ALA A 106 -5.96 13.93 -9.12
C ALA A 106 -4.43 14.00 -9.29
N VAL A 107 -3.70 12.94 -8.92
CA VAL A 107 -2.25 12.85 -9.13
C VAL A 107 -1.90 13.00 -10.62
N ARG A 108 -2.60 12.28 -11.50
CA ARG A 108 -2.36 12.33 -12.96
C ARG A 108 -2.69 13.71 -13.55
N ILE A 109 -3.77 14.35 -13.11
CA ILE A 109 -4.11 15.73 -13.53
C ILE A 109 -3.01 16.69 -13.07
N GLY A 110 -2.49 16.54 -11.86
CA GLY A 110 -1.40 17.34 -11.31
C GLY A 110 -0.22 17.46 -12.27
N PHE A 111 0.22 16.34 -12.87
CA PHE A 111 1.32 16.31 -13.84
C PHE A 111 1.10 17.15 -15.11
N THR A 112 -0.16 17.39 -15.48
CA THR A 112 -0.53 18.18 -16.68
C THR A 112 -0.67 19.68 -16.40
N THR A 113 -0.53 20.07 -15.13
CA THR A 113 -0.70 21.45 -14.65
C THR A 113 0.58 21.94 -13.96
N GLN A 114 0.57 23.18 -13.47
CA GLN A 114 1.66 23.69 -12.61
C GLN A 114 1.53 23.23 -11.15
N GLU A 115 0.56 22.36 -10.84
CA GLU A 115 0.21 21.90 -9.49
C GLU A 115 0.50 20.40 -9.31
N ALA A 116 1.63 19.92 -9.85
CA ALA A 116 2.08 18.56 -9.58
C ALA A 116 2.34 18.37 -8.08
N PRO A 117 1.90 17.26 -7.46
CA PRO A 117 2.21 16.94 -6.06
C PRO A 117 3.72 16.99 -5.80
N ASP A 118 4.18 17.46 -4.64
CA ASP A 118 5.60 17.34 -4.30
C ASP A 118 5.95 15.88 -4.02
N LEU A 119 5.16 15.24 -3.17
CA LEU A 119 5.26 13.82 -2.81
C LEU A 119 3.89 13.15 -2.89
N PHE A 120 3.85 11.87 -3.24
CA PHE A 120 2.61 11.10 -3.22
C PHE A 120 2.84 9.60 -2.98
N LYS A 121 1.86 8.94 -2.37
CA LYS A 121 1.86 7.48 -2.16
C LYS A 121 1.43 6.77 -3.45
N TRP A 122 2.14 5.74 -3.89
CA TRP A 122 1.76 5.05 -5.12
C TRP A 122 1.87 3.54 -4.99
N TRP A 123 1.75 2.84 -6.11
CA TRP A 123 2.02 1.41 -6.23
C TRP A 123 3.33 1.21 -6.98
N ASN A 124 4.00 0.08 -6.74
CA ASN A 124 5.17 -0.32 -7.50
C ASN A 124 4.77 -1.01 -8.84
N GLY A 125 5.73 -1.56 -9.58
CA GLY A 125 5.45 -2.35 -10.80
C GLY A 125 4.87 -1.53 -11.95
N TYR A 126 3.87 -2.04 -12.68
CA TYR A 126 3.34 -1.40 -13.89
C TYR A 126 2.78 0.00 -13.64
N LYS A 127 2.08 0.23 -12.51
CA LYS A 127 1.59 1.58 -12.15
C LYS A 127 2.73 2.57 -11.91
N LEU A 128 3.86 2.12 -11.35
CA LEU A 128 5.08 2.94 -11.25
C LEU A 128 5.68 3.18 -12.64
N LYS A 129 5.79 2.12 -13.44
CA LYS A 129 6.35 2.16 -14.79
C LYS A 129 5.64 3.18 -15.68
N GLU A 130 4.31 3.20 -15.69
CA GLU A 130 3.51 4.19 -16.43
C GLU A 130 3.93 5.64 -16.13
N LEU A 131 4.18 5.96 -14.86
CA LEU A 131 4.58 7.30 -14.44
C LEU A 131 6.06 7.59 -14.73
N ALA A 132 6.92 6.58 -14.62
CA ALA A 132 8.34 6.69 -14.96
C ALA A 132 8.54 6.91 -16.48
N ASP A 133 7.89 6.09 -17.31
CA ASP A 133 7.96 6.16 -18.78
C ASP A 133 7.45 7.50 -19.33
N SER A 134 6.45 8.08 -18.67
CA SER A 134 5.90 9.40 -19.02
C SER A 134 6.75 10.58 -18.51
N GLY A 135 7.87 10.31 -17.83
CA GLY A 135 8.79 11.33 -17.33
C GLY A 135 8.26 12.13 -16.14
N ASN A 136 7.25 11.60 -15.44
CA ASN A 136 6.56 12.32 -14.36
C ASN A 136 7.22 12.14 -12.99
N LEU A 137 8.21 11.24 -12.86
CA LEU A 137 8.86 10.91 -11.61
C LEU A 137 10.30 11.40 -11.55
N ALA A 138 10.70 11.91 -10.39
CA ALA A 138 12.10 12.25 -10.12
C ALA A 138 12.95 10.98 -10.00
N ASP A 139 14.14 11.01 -10.61
CA ASP A 139 15.13 9.94 -10.50
C ASP A 139 15.78 10.00 -9.10
N MET A 140 15.57 8.96 -8.30
CA MET A 140 16.06 8.82 -6.93
C MET A 140 17.30 7.93 -6.83
N THR A 141 17.93 7.58 -7.96
CA THR A 141 19.01 6.57 -8.02
C THR A 141 20.21 6.94 -7.15
N GLU A 142 20.66 8.20 -7.16
CA GLU A 142 21.81 8.63 -6.35
C GLU A 142 21.48 8.63 -4.85
N GLN A 143 20.28 9.10 -4.49
CA GLN A 143 19.77 9.05 -3.12
C GLN A 143 19.69 7.60 -2.63
N TRP A 144 19.28 6.68 -3.49
CA TRP A 144 19.20 5.26 -3.16
C TRP A 144 20.58 4.64 -2.92
N LYS A 145 21.60 5.03 -3.69
CA LYS A 145 22.99 4.60 -3.43
C LYS A 145 23.45 5.03 -2.05
N GLU A 146 23.21 6.28 -1.67
CA GLU A 146 23.59 6.81 -0.35
C GLU A 146 22.84 6.11 0.78
N LEU A 147 21.51 6.06 0.68
CA LEU A 147 20.65 5.47 1.69
C LEU A 147 20.95 3.97 1.89
N SER A 148 21.26 3.23 0.82
CA SER A 148 21.46 1.78 0.89
C SER A 148 22.87 1.40 1.33
N ALA A 149 23.84 2.28 1.09
CA ALA A 149 25.21 2.15 1.58
C ALA A 149 25.32 2.42 3.08
N ASP A 150 24.43 3.22 3.66
CA ASP A 150 24.34 3.38 5.12
C ASP A 150 24.09 2.02 5.79
N GLY A 151 24.94 1.67 6.76
CA GLY A 151 24.84 0.44 7.55
C GLY A 151 23.53 0.32 8.32
N ASN A 152 22.89 1.45 8.62
CA ASN A 152 21.59 1.55 9.28
C ASN A 152 20.46 1.92 8.31
N GLY A 153 20.77 2.18 7.05
CA GLY A 153 19.80 2.68 6.09
C GLY A 153 18.76 1.64 5.66
N ILE A 154 18.07 1.99 4.59
CA ILE A 154 17.13 1.15 3.85
C ILE A 154 17.72 -0.23 3.48
N LEU A 155 16.85 -1.21 3.30
CA LEU A 155 17.24 -2.51 2.78
C LEU A 155 17.47 -2.43 1.25
N PRO A 156 18.68 -2.77 0.74
CA PRO A 156 18.97 -2.70 -0.70
C PRO A 156 18.07 -3.60 -1.55
N SER A 157 17.56 -4.69 -0.99
CA SER A 157 16.66 -5.63 -1.67
C SER A 157 15.33 -5.00 -2.10
N LEU A 158 14.94 -3.87 -1.50
CA LEU A 158 13.70 -3.16 -1.84
C LEU A 158 13.82 -2.28 -3.09
N ALA A 159 15.03 -2.14 -3.66
CA ALA A 159 15.27 -1.33 -4.86
C ALA A 159 14.56 -1.88 -6.09
N GLY A 160 14.60 -3.21 -6.27
CA GLY A 160 14.18 -3.87 -7.52
C GLY A 160 12.75 -3.51 -7.94
N PRO A 161 11.74 -3.68 -7.07
CA PRO A 161 10.36 -3.37 -7.41
C PRO A 161 10.10 -1.86 -7.64
N LEU A 162 11.02 -0.99 -7.22
CA LEU A 162 10.98 0.47 -7.39
C LEU A 162 11.84 0.95 -8.56
N THR A 163 12.41 0.03 -9.35
CA THR A 163 13.31 0.32 -10.45
C THR A 163 12.60 0.16 -11.80
N VAL A 164 12.76 1.15 -12.67
CA VAL A 164 12.29 1.12 -14.06
C VAL A 164 13.46 1.53 -14.95
N ASP A 165 13.77 0.73 -15.98
CA ASP A 165 14.84 0.99 -16.95
C ASP A 165 16.20 1.40 -16.30
N GLY A 166 16.53 0.74 -15.20
CA GLY A 166 17.80 0.94 -14.46
C GLY A 166 17.81 2.14 -13.50
N LYS A 167 16.70 2.85 -13.34
CA LYS A 167 16.55 3.99 -12.44
C LYS A 167 15.58 3.69 -11.32
N VAL A 168 15.91 4.12 -10.10
CA VAL A 168 15.04 3.97 -8.92
C VAL A 168 14.19 5.22 -8.76
N TYR A 169 12.88 5.06 -8.60
CA TYR A 169 11.94 6.19 -8.61
C TYR A 169 11.22 6.47 -7.28
N GLY A 170 11.41 5.62 -6.27
CA GLY A 170 10.67 5.73 -5.02
C GLY A 170 11.46 5.33 -3.80
N ILE A 171 10.95 5.76 -2.64
CA ILE A 171 11.38 5.28 -1.32
C ILE A 171 10.30 4.34 -0.76
N PRO A 172 10.67 3.23 -0.10
CA PRO A 172 9.71 2.27 0.41
C PRO A 172 9.03 2.82 1.67
N ALA A 173 7.73 3.05 1.58
CA ALA A 173 6.87 3.42 2.71
C ALA A 173 6.51 2.20 3.55
N SER A 174 6.19 1.09 2.89
CA SER A 174 5.93 -0.19 3.52
C SER A 174 6.34 -1.34 2.62
N ALA A 175 6.62 -2.50 3.24
CA ALA A 175 6.83 -3.76 2.56
C ALA A 175 6.02 -4.85 3.26
N HIS A 176 5.44 -5.74 2.48
CA HIS A 176 4.59 -6.82 2.96
C HIS A 176 4.94 -8.13 2.25
N TYR A 177 4.71 -9.22 2.96
CA TYR A 177 4.70 -10.57 2.39
C TYR A 177 3.29 -11.13 2.47
N TRP A 178 2.92 -11.98 1.52
CA TRP A 178 1.66 -12.71 1.56
C TRP A 178 1.86 -14.03 2.28
N THR A 179 0.97 -14.28 3.23
CA THR A 179 1.14 -15.35 4.22
C THR A 179 -0.21 -15.91 4.62
N ILE A 180 -0.21 -17.12 5.16
CA ILE A 180 -1.39 -17.73 5.74
C ILE A 180 -1.38 -17.43 7.23
N PHE A 181 -2.25 -16.52 7.68
CA PHE A 181 -2.57 -16.38 9.09
C PHE A 181 -3.36 -17.60 9.55
N TYR A 182 -3.03 -18.12 10.73
CA TYR A 182 -3.76 -19.25 11.32
C TYR A 182 -4.16 -18.97 12.76
N ASN A 183 -5.32 -19.49 13.17
CA ASN A 183 -5.81 -19.37 14.52
C ASN A 183 -5.10 -20.38 15.43
N LYS A 184 -4.29 -19.88 16.38
CA LYS A 184 -3.46 -20.73 17.24
C LYS A 184 -4.28 -21.58 18.20
N LYS A 185 -5.40 -21.07 18.70
CA LYS A 185 -6.31 -21.83 19.55
C LYS A 185 -6.94 -23.00 18.78
N VAL A 186 -7.44 -22.73 17.57
CA VAL A 186 -7.99 -23.77 16.68
C VAL A 186 -6.95 -24.84 16.39
N PHE A 187 -5.70 -24.45 16.09
CA PHE A 187 -4.63 -25.41 15.85
C PHE A 187 -4.31 -26.25 17.10
N ALA A 188 -4.14 -25.60 18.26
CA ALA A 188 -3.83 -26.28 19.51
C ALA A 188 -4.94 -27.25 19.95
N ASP A 189 -6.20 -26.84 19.89
CA ASP A 189 -7.36 -27.68 20.27
C ASP A 189 -7.50 -28.94 19.39
N ASN A 190 -6.90 -28.93 18.19
CA ASN A 190 -6.94 -30.04 17.23
C ASN A 190 -5.58 -30.75 17.06
N GLY A 191 -4.57 -30.41 17.87
CA GLY A 191 -3.24 -31.03 17.79
C GLY A 191 -2.51 -30.74 16.48
N LEU A 192 -2.76 -29.58 15.88
CA LEU A 192 -2.19 -29.16 14.60
C LEU A 192 -1.01 -28.20 14.82
N THR A 193 -0.05 -28.25 13.91
CA THR A 193 1.07 -27.31 13.82
C THR A 193 1.10 -26.67 12.43
N PRO A 194 1.75 -25.50 12.26
CA PRO A 194 1.96 -24.93 10.93
C PRO A 194 2.59 -25.95 9.97
N PRO A 195 2.08 -26.09 8.74
CA PRO A 195 2.60 -27.07 7.79
C PRO A 195 3.91 -26.60 7.17
N THR A 196 4.76 -27.57 6.83
CA THR A 196 6.01 -27.38 6.08
C THR A 196 5.91 -27.89 4.65
N THR A 197 4.85 -28.65 4.33
CA THR A 197 4.58 -29.21 3.00
C THR A 197 3.14 -28.97 2.58
N TRP A 198 2.89 -29.00 1.28
CA TRP A 198 1.53 -28.87 0.73
C TRP A 198 0.59 -29.98 1.24
N ASP A 199 1.08 -31.22 1.32
CA ASP A 199 0.31 -32.36 1.82
C ASP A 199 -0.09 -32.18 3.28
N GLU A 200 0.79 -31.61 4.11
CA GLU A 200 0.46 -31.26 5.50
C GLU A 200 -0.64 -30.18 5.56
N LEU A 201 -0.57 -29.15 4.71
CA LEU A 201 -1.61 -28.12 4.64
C LEU A 201 -2.96 -28.71 4.21
N MET A 202 -2.97 -29.65 3.26
CA MET A 202 -4.19 -30.34 2.85
C MET A 202 -4.75 -31.23 3.97
N LYS A 203 -3.89 -31.96 4.70
CA LYS A 203 -4.30 -32.78 5.84
C LYS A 203 -4.85 -31.94 7.01
N ILE A 204 -4.26 -30.77 7.26
CA ILE A 204 -4.79 -29.78 8.20
C ILE A 204 -6.21 -29.37 7.76
N SER A 205 -6.38 -29.07 6.47
CA SER A 205 -7.67 -28.66 5.91
C SER A 205 -8.73 -29.75 6.05
N ASP A 206 -8.39 -31.01 5.74
CA ASP A 206 -9.26 -32.18 5.96
C ASP A 206 -9.65 -32.31 7.44
N THR A 207 -8.69 -32.16 8.35
CA THR A 207 -8.92 -32.28 9.80
C THR A 207 -9.87 -31.21 10.31
N LEU A 208 -9.65 -29.95 9.94
CA LEU A 208 -10.53 -28.84 10.31
C LEU A 208 -11.94 -29.04 9.75
N LYS A 209 -12.04 -29.44 8.47
CA LYS A 209 -13.32 -29.71 7.81
C LYS A 209 -14.11 -30.81 8.53
N ALA A 210 -13.45 -31.91 8.89
CA ALA A 210 -14.06 -33.02 9.65
C ALA A 210 -14.54 -32.61 11.05
N LYS A 211 -14.04 -31.49 11.58
CA LYS A 211 -14.43 -30.89 12.87
C LYS A 211 -15.45 -29.75 12.72
N ASN A 212 -16.00 -29.54 11.52
CA ASN A 212 -16.90 -28.43 11.19
C ASN A 212 -16.26 -27.04 11.39
N ILE A 213 -14.93 -26.94 11.32
CA ILE A 213 -14.20 -25.69 11.26
C ILE A 213 -13.85 -25.45 9.80
N THR A 214 -14.13 -24.27 9.27
CA THR A 214 -13.82 -23.99 7.86
C THR A 214 -12.31 -23.76 7.71
N PRO A 215 -11.61 -24.48 6.83
CA PRO A 215 -10.17 -24.33 6.69
C PRO A 215 -9.73 -22.91 6.35
N PHE A 216 -10.27 -22.32 5.27
CA PHE A 216 -9.86 -21.02 4.77
C PHE A 216 -11.00 -20.01 4.74
N GLY A 217 -10.79 -18.84 5.32
CA GLY A 217 -11.62 -17.66 5.08
C GLY A 217 -11.49 -17.18 3.64
N THR A 218 -12.59 -16.68 3.08
CA THR A 218 -12.64 -16.12 1.72
C THR A 218 -13.25 -14.73 1.74
N SER A 219 -12.64 -13.78 1.04
CA SER A 219 -13.15 -12.43 0.87
C SER A 219 -13.14 -12.07 -0.62
N ILE A 220 -14.27 -11.56 -1.13
CA ILE A 220 -14.43 -11.16 -2.55
C ILE A 220 -15.17 -9.82 -2.72
N LYS A 221 -15.54 -9.16 -1.61
CA LYS A 221 -16.33 -7.93 -1.67
C LYS A 221 -15.56 -6.82 -2.38
N ASP A 222 -14.26 -6.75 -2.15
CA ASP A 222 -13.36 -5.89 -2.88
C ASP A 222 -12.76 -6.68 -4.04
N THR A 223 -12.88 -6.14 -5.26
CA THR A 223 -12.51 -6.86 -6.49
C THR A 223 -11.06 -7.34 -6.50
N TRP A 224 -10.16 -6.56 -5.90
CA TRP A 224 -8.74 -6.89 -5.85
C TRP A 224 -8.46 -8.18 -5.08
N ASN A 225 -9.37 -8.68 -4.22
CA ASN A 225 -9.14 -9.92 -3.50
C ASN A 225 -9.15 -11.16 -4.41
N GLY A 226 -9.67 -11.05 -5.64
CA GLY A 226 -9.83 -12.17 -6.57
C GLY A 226 -8.54 -12.88 -6.95
N PHE A 227 -7.43 -12.16 -7.04
CA PHE A 227 -6.16 -12.74 -7.52
C PHE A 227 -5.34 -13.40 -6.41
N ILE A 228 -5.66 -13.19 -5.12
CA ILE A 228 -4.82 -13.56 -3.97
C ILE A 228 -4.48 -15.05 -3.96
N TRP A 229 -5.49 -15.91 -4.08
CA TRP A 229 -5.26 -17.36 -4.12
C TRP A 229 -4.62 -17.81 -5.43
N PHE A 230 -4.99 -17.18 -6.54
CA PHE A 230 -4.43 -17.47 -7.84
C PHE A 230 -2.90 -17.25 -7.85
N GLU A 231 -2.42 -16.10 -7.38
CA GLU A 231 -0.99 -15.78 -7.42
C GLU A 231 -0.18 -16.74 -6.56
N ASP A 232 -0.64 -17.03 -5.33
CA ASP A 232 0.05 -17.92 -4.42
C ASP A 232 0.10 -19.35 -4.96
N LEU A 233 -1.03 -19.90 -5.44
CA LEU A 233 -1.03 -21.24 -6.02
C LEU A 233 -0.12 -21.33 -7.26
N LEU A 234 -0.06 -20.26 -8.06
CA LEU A 234 0.78 -20.24 -9.24
C LEU A 234 2.26 -20.12 -8.90
N ILE A 235 2.68 -19.23 -7.98
CA ILE A 235 4.10 -19.11 -7.64
C ILE A 235 4.65 -20.32 -6.88
N HIS A 236 3.81 -20.99 -6.05
CA HIS A 236 4.22 -22.19 -5.31
C HIS A 236 4.17 -23.46 -6.18
N SER A 237 3.71 -23.35 -7.44
CA SER A 237 3.74 -24.44 -8.43
C SER A 237 4.74 -24.16 -9.57
N TYR A 238 4.71 -22.94 -10.10
CA TYR A 238 5.35 -22.53 -11.36
C TYR A 238 5.81 -21.06 -11.34
N PRO A 239 6.81 -20.68 -10.52
CA PRO A 239 7.21 -19.28 -10.36
C PRO A 239 7.77 -18.65 -11.65
N ASP A 240 8.50 -19.42 -12.46
CA ASP A 240 8.99 -18.94 -13.77
C ASP A 240 7.85 -18.69 -14.77
N PHE A 241 6.79 -19.51 -14.70
CA PHE A 241 5.61 -19.31 -15.53
C PHE A 241 4.87 -18.05 -15.11
N TYR A 242 4.69 -17.81 -13.80
CA TYR A 242 4.15 -16.56 -13.28
C TYR A 242 4.90 -15.34 -13.83
N ASN A 243 6.23 -15.35 -13.75
CA ASN A 243 7.06 -14.24 -14.24
C ASN A 243 6.90 -14.00 -15.76
N LYS A 244 6.69 -15.06 -16.56
CA LYS A 244 6.41 -14.94 -18.00
C LYS A 244 4.99 -14.45 -18.27
N LEU A 245 4.01 -14.92 -17.51
CA LEU A 245 2.60 -14.60 -17.67
C LEU A 245 2.35 -13.10 -17.52
N VAL A 246 2.86 -12.51 -16.44
CA VAL A 246 2.61 -11.11 -16.08
C VAL A 246 3.26 -10.09 -17.05
N ILE A 247 4.14 -10.56 -17.93
CA ILE A 247 4.75 -9.78 -19.02
C ILE A 247 4.33 -10.25 -20.42
N GLY A 248 3.29 -11.07 -20.53
CA GLY A 248 2.72 -11.50 -21.81
C GLY A 248 3.54 -12.53 -22.59
N GLN A 249 4.47 -13.22 -21.93
CA GLN A 249 5.29 -14.30 -22.52
C GLN A 249 4.74 -15.71 -22.25
N ALA A 250 3.66 -15.82 -21.48
CA ALA A 250 2.89 -17.03 -21.27
C ALA A 250 1.39 -16.70 -21.33
N LYS A 251 0.54 -17.71 -21.49
CA LYS A 251 -0.90 -17.56 -21.69
C LYS A 251 -1.69 -18.04 -20.48
N TYR A 252 -2.84 -17.44 -20.23
CA TYR A 252 -3.75 -17.93 -19.19
C TYR A 252 -4.37 -19.29 -19.55
N THR A 253 -4.26 -19.73 -20.80
CA THR A 253 -4.76 -21.04 -21.25
C THR A 253 -3.67 -22.11 -21.35
N ASP A 254 -2.42 -21.81 -20.97
CA ASP A 254 -1.33 -22.79 -21.01
C ASP A 254 -1.53 -23.88 -19.93
N PRO A 255 -1.01 -25.11 -20.13
CA PRO A 255 -1.24 -26.25 -19.25
C PRO A 255 -0.91 -25.99 -17.76
N GLU A 256 0.15 -25.25 -17.48
CA GLU A 256 0.56 -24.87 -16.12
C GLU A 256 -0.51 -24.07 -15.39
N MET A 257 -1.16 -23.12 -16.08
CA MET A 257 -2.26 -22.34 -15.54
C MET A 257 -3.52 -23.20 -15.34
N VAL A 258 -3.83 -24.06 -16.32
CA VAL A 258 -4.99 -24.97 -16.25
C VAL A 258 -4.87 -25.89 -15.03
N GLU A 259 -3.70 -26.48 -14.79
CA GLU A 259 -3.44 -27.33 -13.63
C GLU A 259 -3.64 -26.59 -12.30
N VAL A 260 -3.15 -25.34 -12.20
CA VAL A 260 -3.33 -24.52 -10.99
C VAL A 260 -4.80 -24.20 -10.73
N MET A 261 -5.58 -23.89 -11.77
CA MET A 261 -7.01 -23.65 -11.64
C MET A 261 -7.78 -24.93 -11.28
N GLU A 262 -7.39 -26.08 -11.82
CA GLU A 262 -7.96 -27.38 -11.44
C GLU A 262 -7.66 -27.74 -9.98
N LEU A 263 -6.44 -27.45 -9.49
CA LEU A 263 -6.09 -27.58 -8.09
C LEU A 263 -6.96 -26.68 -7.22
N TRP A 264 -7.09 -25.40 -7.58
CA TRP A 264 -7.91 -24.45 -6.83
C TRP A 264 -9.39 -24.88 -6.80
N LYS A 265 -9.92 -25.35 -7.93
CA LYS A 265 -11.27 -25.92 -8.04
C LYS A 265 -11.44 -27.11 -7.10
N SER A 266 -10.47 -28.02 -7.07
CA SER A 266 -10.54 -29.20 -6.21
C SER A 266 -10.64 -28.84 -4.72
N MET A 267 -10.03 -27.72 -4.29
CA MET A 267 -10.14 -27.21 -2.91
C MET A 267 -11.55 -26.68 -2.62
N TYR A 268 -12.20 -26.04 -3.59
CA TYR A 268 -13.62 -25.67 -3.49
C TYR A 268 -14.53 -26.90 -3.43
N ASP A 269 -14.29 -27.92 -4.27
CA ASP A 269 -15.06 -29.16 -4.28
C ASP A 269 -14.97 -29.91 -2.94
N LYS A 270 -13.81 -29.85 -2.27
CA LYS A 270 -13.61 -30.36 -0.90
C LYS A 270 -14.24 -29.48 0.19
N GLY A 271 -14.76 -28.31 -0.17
CA GLY A 271 -15.44 -27.38 0.73
C GLY A 271 -14.51 -26.74 1.76
N TYR A 272 -13.27 -26.44 1.36
CA TYR A 272 -12.26 -25.84 2.25
C TYR A 272 -12.44 -24.34 2.46
N PHE A 273 -13.19 -23.68 1.59
CA PHE A 273 -13.42 -22.24 1.64
C PHE A 273 -14.72 -21.88 2.34
N SER A 274 -14.71 -20.77 3.07
CA SER A 274 -15.91 -20.17 3.62
C SER A 274 -16.79 -19.59 2.51
N LYS A 275 -18.04 -19.27 2.86
CA LYS A 275 -18.77 -18.27 2.08
C LYS A 275 -18.01 -16.94 2.11
N PRO A 276 -18.17 -16.09 1.07
CA PRO A 276 -17.44 -14.83 1.05
C PRO A 276 -17.84 -13.91 2.20
N MET A 277 -16.82 -13.33 2.82
CA MET A 277 -16.91 -12.43 3.96
C MET A 277 -16.27 -11.08 3.63
N THR A 278 -16.66 -10.05 4.38
CA THR A 278 -16.02 -8.73 4.41
C THR A 278 -14.68 -8.88 5.12
N MET A 279 -13.60 -8.49 4.45
CA MET A 279 -12.25 -8.74 4.91
C MET A 279 -11.94 -8.05 6.24
N ASP A 280 -12.24 -6.76 6.39
CA ASP A 280 -11.90 -5.97 7.57
C ASP A 280 -12.90 -6.14 8.74
N ALA A 281 -14.10 -6.65 8.47
CA ALA A 281 -15.17 -6.74 9.45
C ALA A 281 -15.55 -8.17 9.88
N GLU A 282 -15.75 -9.09 8.92
CA GLU A 282 -16.30 -10.43 9.20
C GLU A 282 -15.19 -11.46 9.45
N ILE A 283 -14.10 -11.44 8.66
CA ILE A 283 -12.98 -12.39 8.81
C ILE A 283 -12.32 -12.30 10.21
N PRO A 284 -12.00 -11.12 10.79
CA PRO A 284 -11.40 -11.06 12.13
C PRO A 284 -12.32 -11.63 13.21
N GLN A 285 -13.63 -11.40 13.08
CA GLN A 285 -14.62 -11.94 14.00
C GLN A 285 -14.76 -13.47 13.86
N ALA A 286 -14.71 -13.99 12.64
CA ALA A 286 -14.69 -15.43 12.39
C ALA A 286 -13.43 -16.10 12.97
N PHE A 287 -12.28 -15.41 12.95
CA PHE A 287 -11.07 -15.84 13.67
C PHE A 287 -11.31 -15.89 15.18
N VAL A 288 -11.81 -14.81 15.80
CA VAL A 288 -12.07 -14.77 17.25
C VAL A 288 -13.01 -15.89 17.69
N LYS A 289 -14.02 -16.23 16.89
CA LYS A 289 -14.98 -17.30 17.17
C LYS A 289 -14.46 -18.70 16.85
N GLY A 290 -13.32 -18.83 16.16
CA GLY A 290 -12.77 -20.12 15.70
C GLY A 290 -13.60 -20.76 14.57
N GLU A 291 -14.40 -19.98 13.84
CA GLU A 291 -15.23 -20.47 12.73
C GLU A 291 -14.38 -20.79 11.48
N ILE A 292 -13.26 -20.06 11.33
CA ILE A 292 -12.25 -20.30 10.30
C ILE A 292 -10.88 -20.61 10.95
N GLY A 293 -10.12 -21.51 10.33
CA GLY A 293 -8.79 -21.90 10.81
C GLY A 293 -7.65 -21.05 10.25
N MET A 294 -7.76 -20.63 9.00
CA MET A 294 -6.69 -19.97 8.25
C MET A 294 -7.22 -18.87 7.31
N TYR A 295 -6.38 -17.91 6.95
CA TYR A 295 -6.68 -16.87 5.96
C TYR A 295 -5.40 -16.39 5.25
N LEU A 296 -5.40 -16.49 3.92
CA LEU A 296 -4.30 -16.05 3.06
C LEU A 296 -4.45 -14.55 2.78
N VAL A 297 -3.50 -13.75 3.25
CA VAL A 297 -3.52 -12.28 3.13
C VAL A 297 -2.13 -11.69 3.41
N GLY A 298 -1.90 -10.44 3.02
CA GLY A 298 -0.67 -9.70 3.33
C GLY A 298 -0.47 -9.47 4.84
N THR A 299 0.80 -9.36 5.25
CA THR A 299 1.20 -9.16 6.65
C THR A 299 0.60 -7.92 7.33
N TRP A 300 0.17 -6.91 6.59
CA TRP A 300 -0.58 -5.75 7.11
C TRP A 300 -1.88 -6.15 7.82
N TYR A 301 -2.43 -7.32 7.52
CA TYR A 301 -3.69 -7.81 8.09
C TYR A 301 -3.63 -8.05 9.61
N GLU A 302 -2.41 -8.13 10.16
CA GLU A 302 -2.18 -8.18 11.60
C GLU A 302 -2.92 -7.07 12.37
N SER A 303 -2.98 -5.87 11.80
CA SER A 303 -3.68 -4.72 12.37
C SER A 303 -5.17 -4.98 12.62
N PHE A 304 -5.85 -5.69 11.71
CA PHE A 304 -7.27 -6.04 11.86
C PHE A 304 -7.48 -7.08 12.97
N LEU A 305 -6.59 -8.08 13.07
CA LEU A 305 -6.66 -9.09 14.15
C LEU A 305 -6.40 -8.44 15.52
N ASN A 306 -5.44 -7.54 15.60
CA ASN A 306 -5.16 -6.77 16.81
C ASN A 306 -6.33 -5.86 17.19
N GLY A 307 -6.98 -5.23 16.21
CA GLY A 307 -8.13 -4.35 16.41
C GLY A 307 -9.34 -5.05 17.05
N VAL A 308 -9.47 -6.37 16.85
CA VAL A 308 -10.51 -7.19 17.49
C VAL A 308 -10.03 -7.90 18.78
N GLY A 309 -8.86 -7.51 19.30
CA GLY A 309 -8.33 -7.98 20.58
C GLY A 309 -7.54 -9.28 20.52
N MET A 310 -7.30 -9.85 19.33
CA MET A 310 -6.36 -10.97 19.20
C MET A 310 -4.93 -10.46 19.37
N LYS A 311 -4.07 -11.29 19.97
CA LYS A 311 -2.66 -10.96 20.20
C LYS A 311 -1.75 -11.82 19.32
N PRO A 312 -0.65 -11.27 18.79
CA PRO A 312 0.37 -12.06 18.12
C PRO A 312 0.89 -13.16 19.05
N GLU A 313 1.30 -14.30 18.48
CA GLU A 313 1.77 -15.52 19.16
C GLU A 313 0.82 -16.19 20.18
N GLU A 314 -0.22 -15.51 20.65
CA GLU A 314 -1.23 -16.11 21.54
C GLU A 314 -2.50 -16.48 20.74
N GLY A 315 -3.06 -15.53 20.00
CA GLY A 315 -4.30 -15.69 19.24
C GLY A 315 -4.08 -16.21 17.82
N TYR A 316 -3.02 -15.75 17.16
CA TYR A 316 -2.70 -16.13 15.78
C TYR A 316 -1.20 -16.26 15.56
N GLY A 317 -0.84 -16.98 14.49
CA GLY A 317 0.48 -16.95 13.90
C GLY A 317 0.36 -16.86 12.38
N SER A 318 1.49 -16.92 11.67
CA SER A 318 1.52 -16.88 10.21
C SER A 318 2.60 -17.79 9.66
N PHE A 319 2.39 -18.35 8.46
CA PHE A 319 3.39 -19.12 7.72
C PHE A 319 3.24 -18.89 6.21
N ILE A 320 4.35 -18.96 5.47
CA ILE A 320 4.30 -18.92 4.00
C ILE A 320 3.71 -20.23 3.48
N MET A 321 2.87 -20.15 2.44
CA MET A 321 2.34 -21.33 1.79
C MET A 321 3.51 -22.27 1.41
N PRO A 322 3.45 -23.56 1.77
CA PRO A 322 4.47 -24.49 1.33
C PRO A 322 4.47 -24.64 -0.18
N ALA A 323 5.64 -24.95 -0.76
CA ALA A 323 5.74 -25.30 -2.17
C ALA A 323 4.77 -26.45 -2.51
N ILE A 324 3.96 -26.25 -3.55
CA ILE A 324 3.05 -27.26 -4.12
C ILE A 324 3.86 -28.22 -4.98
N LYS A 325 4.78 -27.67 -5.78
CA LYS A 325 5.77 -28.43 -6.54
C LYS A 325 7.16 -28.20 -5.95
N PRO A 326 7.95 -29.25 -5.68
CA PRO A 326 9.30 -29.09 -5.14
C PRO A 326 10.19 -28.14 -5.97
N GLU A 327 9.99 -28.13 -7.29
CA GLU A 327 10.73 -27.31 -8.25
C GLU A 327 10.45 -25.81 -8.12
N ALA A 328 9.33 -25.41 -7.49
CA ALA A 328 9.05 -24.01 -7.21
C ALA A 328 10.02 -23.42 -6.17
N GLY A 329 10.59 -24.26 -5.31
CA GLY A 329 11.47 -23.83 -4.24
C GLY A 329 10.77 -22.96 -3.20
N ASN A 330 11.56 -22.15 -2.48
CA ASN A 330 11.04 -21.23 -1.48
C ASN A 330 10.71 -19.90 -2.15
N THR A 331 9.44 -19.65 -2.42
CA THR A 331 8.95 -18.40 -3.02
C THR A 331 7.98 -17.70 -2.08
N VAL A 332 7.87 -16.39 -2.19
CA VAL A 332 6.90 -15.60 -1.43
C VAL A 332 6.46 -14.39 -2.25
N ILE A 333 5.17 -14.08 -2.25
CA ILE A 333 4.71 -12.81 -2.84
C ILE A 333 5.12 -11.65 -1.94
N SER A 334 5.67 -10.62 -2.54
CA SER A 334 6.03 -9.35 -1.91
C SER A 334 5.26 -8.19 -2.54
N GLU A 335 4.83 -7.28 -1.67
CA GLU A 335 4.14 -6.04 -1.99
C GLU A 335 4.93 -4.87 -1.39
N ILE A 336 5.20 -3.84 -2.18
CA ILE A 336 5.90 -2.63 -1.72
C ILE A 336 5.06 -1.41 -2.07
N THR A 337 4.76 -0.60 -1.07
CA THR A 337 4.17 0.74 -1.29
C THR A 337 5.28 1.77 -1.32
N PRO A 338 5.51 2.48 -2.44
CA PRO A 338 6.44 3.60 -2.46
C PRO A 338 5.79 4.95 -2.12
N PHE A 339 6.61 5.86 -1.61
CA PHE A 339 6.41 7.28 -1.81
C PHE A 339 7.25 7.75 -3.01
N LEU A 340 6.64 8.54 -3.88
CA LEU A 340 7.22 9.03 -5.13
C LEU A 340 7.27 10.54 -5.14
N VAL A 341 8.30 11.08 -5.79
CA VAL A 341 8.49 12.53 -5.98
C VAL A 341 8.18 12.88 -7.42
N SER A 342 7.40 13.93 -7.65
CA SER A 342 7.11 14.38 -9.01
C SER A 342 8.32 15.04 -9.65
N GLN A 343 8.61 14.70 -10.91
CA GLN A 343 9.67 15.35 -11.70
C GLN A 343 9.42 16.86 -11.88
N ASN A 344 8.15 17.25 -11.99
CA ASN A 344 7.71 18.63 -12.22
C ASN A 344 7.18 19.30 -10.95
N ALA A 345 7.51 18.78 -9.75
CA ALA A 345 7.21 19.47 -8.49
C ALA A 345 7.77 20.90 -8.52
N LYS A 346 7.02 21.87 -7.98
CA LYS A 346 7.40 23.31 -8.00
C LYS A 346 8.81 23.54 -7.46
N ASN A 347 9.20 22.78 -6.45
CA ASN A 347 10.56 22.73 -5.94
C ASN A 347 11.00 21.27 -5.74
N ARG A 348 11.36 20.61 -6.85
CA ARG A 348 11.73 19.20 -6.89
C ARG A 348 12.84 18.83 -5.91
N ASP A 349 13.88 19.66 -5.79
CA ASP A 349 15.03 19.33 -4.95
C ASP A 349 14.65 19.34 -3.45
N ASP A 350 13.75 20.25 -3.05
CA ASP A 350 13.20 20.25 -1.70
C ASP A 350 12.19 19.11 -1.47
N ALA A 351 11.42 18.71 -2.49
CA ALA A 351 10.58 17.51 -2.43
C ALA A 351 11.41 16.22 -2.26
N ILE A 352 12.57 16.13 -2.92
CA ILE A 352 13.53 15.02 -2.74
C ILE A 352 14.06 15.01 -1.30
N LYS A 353 14.47 16.15 -0.75
CA LYS A 353 14.90 16.24 0.66
C LYS A 353 13.79 15.84 1.62
N ALA A 354 12.56 16.27 1.35
CA ALA A 354 11.40 15.88 2.13
C ALA A 354 11.19 14.35 2.07
N ALA A 355 11.24 13.74 0.88
CA ALA A 355 11.17 12.28 0.74
C ALA A 355 12.25 11.58 1.57
N ILE A 356 13.52 12.02 1.49
CA ILE A 356 14.63 11.44 2.26
C ILE A 356 14.35 11.51 3.78
N SER A 357 13.76 12.60 4.29
CA SER A 357 13.42 12.70 5.73
C SER A 357 12.47 11.60 6.21
N LEU A 358 11.61 11.05 5.34
CA LEU A 358 10.70 9.93 5.64
C LEU A 358 11.42 8.59 5.75
N THR A 359 12.66 8.50 5.27
CA THR A 359 13.47 7.28 5.36
C THR A 359 14.26 7.18 6.66
N LYS A 360 14.33 8.26 7.47
CA LYS A 360 15.04 8.26 8.76
C LYS A 360 14.39 7.30 9.76
N LYS A 361 15.15 6.89 10.76
CA LYS A 361 14.70 5.88 11.74
C LYS A 361 13.37 6.25 12.41
N ASP A 362 13.29 7.42 13.06
CA ASP A 362 12.11 7.80 13.85
C ASP A 362 10.84 7.95 12.99
N THR A 363 10.98 8.43 11.75
CA THR A 363 9.87 8.54 10.79
C THR A 363 9.48 7.17 10.24
N ASN A 364 10.45 6.32 9.93
CA ASN A 364 10.22 4.97 9.44
C ASN A 364 9.59 4.04 10.51
N GLU A 365 10.00 4.14 11.77
CA GLU A 365 9.36 3.40 12.88
C GLU A 365 7.88 3.78 13.04
N LYS A 366 7.55 5.05 12.81
CA LYS A 366 6.14 5.52 12.79
C LYS A 366 5.40 5.01 11.55
N LEU A 367 6.03 5.00 10.37
CA LEU A 367 5.45 4.37 9.17
C LEU A 367 5.14 2.89 9.39
N LEU A 368 6.08 2.14 10.00
CA LEU A 368 5.89 0.73 10.29
C LEU A 368 4.71 0.48 11.23
N LYS A 369 4.46 1.37 12.20
CA LYS A 369 3.26 1.29 13.06
C LYS A 369 1.96 1.55 12.29
N VAL A 370 2.02 2.41 11.27
CA VAL A 370 0.86 2.86 10.48
C VAL A 370 0.47 1.84 9.41
N PHE A 371 1.45 1.34 8.66
CA PHE A 371 1.22 0.34 7.61
C PHE A 371 1.27 -1.10 8.12
N GLY A 372 1.94 -1.35 9.25
CA GLY A 372 2.34 -2.70 9.63
C GLY A 372 3.35 -3.28 8.65
N GLY A 373 3.40 -4.61 8.56
CA GLY A 373 4.29 -5.30 7.63
C GLY A 373 5.71 -5.46 8.17
N VAL A 374 6.67 -5.52 7.25
CA VAL A 374 8.08 -5.78 7.57
C VAL A 374 8.91 -4.50 7.55
N PRO A 375 9.99 -4.42 8.34
CA PRO A 375 10.88 -3.26 8.33
C PRO A 375 11.46 -2.98 6.94
N THR A 376 11.59 -1.71 6.59
CA THR A 376 12.25 -1.28 5.35
C THR A 376 13.67 -0.76 5.56
N ARG A 377 14.12 -0.69 6.82
CA ARG A 377 15.48 -0.31 7.27
C ARG A 377 16.19 -1.47 7.98
N LYS A 378 17.52 -1.44 7.98
CA LYS A 378 18.39 -2.42 8.64
C LYS A 378 18.37 -2.31 10.18
N ASP A 379 18.10 -1.11 10.70
CA ASP A 379 18.15 -0.78 12.14
C ASP A 379 16.77 -0.65 12.81
N VAL A 380 15.73 -1.10 12.10
CA VAL A 380 14.34 -1.15 12.56
C VAL A 380 13.90 -2.62 12.63
N GLU A 381 13.32 -3.00 13.76
CA GLU A 381 12.80 -4.34 14.00
C GLU A 381 11.32 -4.42 13.65
N ALA A 382 10.84 -5.63 13.32
CA ALA A 382 9.41 -5.85 13.07
C ALA A 382 8.59 -5.49 14.32
N SER A 383 7.43 -4.88 14.12
CA SER A 383 6.57 -4.40 15.22
C SER A 383 5.90 -5.52 16.02
N SER A 384 5.94 -6.76 15.51
CA SER A 384 5.28 -7.92 16.10
C SER A 384 6.17 -9.15 16.08
N PRO A 385 6.15 -9.98 17.15
CA PRO A 385 6.86 -11.26 17.18
C PRO A 385 6.46 -12.22 16.05
N THR A 386 5.17 -12.26 15.68
CA THR A 386 4.68 -13.11 14.57
C THR A 386 5.36 -12.72 13.25
N ILE A 387 5.42 -11.42 12.95
CA ILE A 387 6.06 -10.92 11.74
C ILE A 387 7.58 -11.10 11.81
N LYS A 388 8.20 -10.88 12.99
CA LYS A 388 9.63 -11.15 13.19
C LYS A 388 9.98 -12.60 12.87
N ALA A 389 9.22 -13.55 13.41
CA ALA A 389 9.42 -14.97 13.14
C ALA A 389 9.26 -15.31 11.64
N LEU A 390 8.28 -14.69 10.97
CA LEU A 390 8.09 -14.84 9.52
C LEU A 390 9.29 -14.32 8.72
N VAL A 391 9.76 -13.10 9.02
CA VAL A 391 10.93 -12.49 8.35
C VAL A 391 12.20 -13.31 8.59
N ASP A 392 12.41 -13.80 9.81
CA ASP A 392 13.54 -14.67 10.13
C ASP A 392 13.48 -15.98 9.33
N ASN A 393 12.28 -16.56 9.17
CA ASN A 393 12.08 -17.77 8.37
C ASN A 393 12.32 -17.53 6.88
N ILE A 394 11.83 -16.42 6.33
CA ILE A 394 12.07 -16.01 4.93
C ILE A 394 13.57 -15.84 4.69
N SER A 395 14.26 -15.15 5.60
CA SER A 395 15.70 -14.89 5.51
C SER A 395 16.52 -16.18 5.60
N LYS A 396 16.21 -17.07 6.56
CA LYS A 396 16.91 -18.37 6.72
C LYS A 396 16.60 -19.35 5.60
N GLY A 397 15.40 -19.29 5.04
CA GLY A 397 14.94 -20.18 3.98
C GLY A 397 15.40 -19.78 2.57
N ASN A 398 16.11 -18.65 2.41
CA ASN A 398 16.53 -18.11 1.11
C ASN A 398 15.35 -17.96 0.14
N TYR A 399 14.25 -17.39 0.63
CA TYR A 399 13.06 -17.21 -0.18
C TYR A 399 13.30 -16.22 -1.33
N THR A 400 12.75 -16.53 -2.49
CA THR A 400 12.67 -15.61 -3.63
C THR A 400 11.39 -14.79 -3.51
N ALA A 401 11.54 -13.48 -3.34
CA ALA A 401 10.42 -12.54 -3.34
C ALA A 401 9.95 -12.29 -4.78
N ILE A 402 8.66 -12.52 -5.03
CA ILE A 402 8.00 -12.30 -6.33
C ILE A 402 7.02 -11.14 -6.18
N THR A 403 7.00 -10.21 -7.13
CA THR A 403 6.08 -9.06 -7.06
C THR A 403 4.63 -9.55 -7.20
N ARG A 404 3.75 -9.06 -6.32
CA ARG A 404 2.30 -9.33 -6.33
C ARG A 404 1.66 -9.07 -7.69
N TYR A 405 0.68 -9.90 -8.06
CA TYR A 405 0.07 -9.92 -9.39
C TYR A 405 -0.51 -8.57 -9.81
N TRP A 406 -1.09 -7.85 -8.85
CA TRP A 406 -1.68 -6.52 -9.05
C TRP A 406 -0.69 -5.49 -9.58
N GLU A 407 0.55 -5.53 -9.10
CA GLU A 407 1.64 -4.64 -9.53
C GLU A 407 2.50 -5.24 -10.64
N ALA A 408 2.62 -6.56 -10.68
CA ALA A 408 3.41 -7.28 -11.67
C ALA A 408 2.73 -7.33 -13.04
N THR A 409 1.44 -7.03 -13.14
CA THR A 409 0.64 -7.11 -14.38
C THR A 409 0.07 -5.73 -14.73
N PRO A 410 -0.08 -5.36 -16.02
CA PRO A 410 -0.72 -4.11 -16.40
C PRO A 410 -2.09 -3.91 -15.72
N SER A 411 -2.37 -2.69 -15.25
CA SER A 411 -3.56 -2.40 -14.43
C SER A 411 -4.87 -2.90 -15.06
N GLU A 412 -5.04 -2.69 -16.37
CA GLU A 412 -6.24 -3.13 -17.10
C GLU A 412 -6.41 -4.67 -17.08
N LEU A 413 -5.29 -5.40 -17.13
CA LEU A 413 -5.29 -6.86 -17.10
C LEU A 413 -5.41 -7.40 -15.67
N SER A 414 -4.77 -6.79 -14.67
CA SER A 414 -4.89 -7.24 -13.29
C SER A 414 -6.30 -7.01 -12.73
N GLU A 415 -6.91 -5.86 -12.99
CA GLU A 415 -8.29 -5.54 -12.59
C GLU A 415 -9.32 -6.46 -13.27
N TYR A 416 -9.15 -6.72 -14.57
CA TYR A 416 -9.99 -7.66 -15.30
C TYR A 416 -9.80 -9.10 -14.81
N GLY A 417 -8.55 -9.54 -14.64
CA GLY A 417 -8.20 -10.85 -14.12
C GLY A 417 -8.79 -11.10 -12.74
N ALA A 418 -8.66 -10.15 -11.81
CA ALA A 418 -9.23 -10.27 -10.46
C ALA A 418 -10.77 -10.41 -10.49
N SER A 419 -11.44 -9.70 -11.39
CA SER A 419 -12.88 -9.84 -11.59
C SER A 419 -13.27 -11.24 -12.11
N GLU A 420 -12.52 -11.78 -13.06
CA GLU A 420 -12.75 -13.14 -13.58
C GLU A 420 -12.37 -14.22 -12.56
N PHE A 421 -11.34 -14.01 -11.73
CA PHE A 421 -11.03 -14.92 -10.62
C PHE A 421 -12.13 -14.90 -9.55
N ILE A 422 -12.74 -13.75 -9.24
CA ILE A 422 -13.94 -13.71 -8.38
C ILE A 422 -15.09 -14.49 -9.02
N ARG A 423 -15.29 -14.37 -10.33
CA ARG A 423 -16.28 -15.17 -11.06
C ARG A 423 -16.01 -16.68 -10.89
N PHE A 424 -14.75 -17.12 -10.97
CA PHE A 424 -14.36 -18.49 -10.63
C PHE A 424 -14.67 -18.84 -9.17
N MET A 425 -14.30 -18.00 -8.21
CA MET A 425 -14.55 -18.24 -6.77
C MET A 425 -16.03 -18.40 -6.43
N LEU A 426 -16.92 -17.75 -7.19
CA LEU A 426 -18.38 -17.87 -7.06
C LEU A 426 -18.97 -19.12 -7.73
N ASN A 427 -18.30 -19.64 -8.75
CA ASN A 427 -18.70 -20.86 -9.45
C ASN A 427 -17.43 -21.50 -10.08
N PRO A 428 -16.79 -22.46 -9.38
CA PRO A 428 -15.50 -23.00 -9.80
C PRO A 428 -15.54 -23.85 -11.09
N ASP A 429 -16.70 -24.36 -11.48
CA ASP A 429 -16.84 -25.22 -12.67
C ASP A 429 -16.58 -24.49 -14.00
N GLN A 430 -16.64 -23.15 -14.00
CA GLN A 430 -16.36 -22.30 -15.18
C GLN A 430 -14.89 -21.84 -15.27
N TYR A 431 -13.94 -22.53 -14.61
CA TYR A 431 -12.54 -22.12 -14.60
C TYR A 431 -11.96 -21.93 -16.02
N MET A 432 -12.30 -22.81 -16.97
CA MET A 432 -11.86 -22.65 -18.36
C MET A 432 -12.46 -21.43 -19.05
N ASP A 433 -13.72 -21.10 -18.79
CA ASP A 433 -14.33 -19.87 -19.33
C ASP A 433 -13.62 -18.63 -18.77
N VAL A 434 -13.28 -18.64 -17.48
CA VAL A 434 -12.50 -17.59 -16.82
C VAL A 434 -11.13 -17.44 -17.49
N LEU A 435 -10.38 -18.53 -17.66
CA LEU A 435 -9.08 -18.49 -18.34
C LEU A 435 -9.17 -17.97 -19.78
N ASN A 436 -10.16 -18.43 -20.54
CA ASN A 436 -10.38 -17.97 -21.91
C ASN A 436 -10.74 -16.47 -21.99
N ASN A 437 -11.52 -15.96 -21.03
CA ASN A 437 -11.86 -14.53 -20.98
C ASN A 437 -10.62 -13.68 -20.71
N ILE A 438 -9.81 -14.08 -19.72
CA ILE A 438 -8.58 -13.37 -19.37
C ILE A 438 -7.59 -13.43 -20.53
N GLU A 439 -7.38 -14.60 -21.14
CA GLU A 439 -6.48 -14.76 -22.29
C GLU A 439 -6.90 -13.86 -23.45
N LYS A 440 -8.19 -13.84 -23.82
CA LYS A 440 -8.69 -12.97 -24.89
C LYS A 440 -8.41 -11.49 -24.61
N LYS A 441 -8.55 -11.07 -23.34
CA LYS A 441 -8.23 -9.71 -22.91
C LYS A 441 -6.72 -9.43 -22.99
N ALA A 442 -5.91 -10.37 -22.51
CA ALA A 442 -4.46 -10.30 -22.53
C ALA A 442 -3.90 -10.25 -23.95
N GLU A 443 -4.34 -11.13 -24.86
CA GLU A 443 -3.92 -11.14 -26.27
C GLU A 443 -4.19 -9.79 -26.94
N LYS A 444 -5.36 -9.20 -26.69
CA LYS A 444 -5.68 -7.87 -27.20
C LYS A 444 -4.73 -6.81 -26.63
N TYR A 445 -4.54 -6.78 -25.32
CA TYR A 445 -3.67 -5.80 -24.66
C TYR A 445 -2.23 -5.90 -25.19
N TRP A 446 -1.65 -7.09 -25.21
CA TRP A 446 -0.28 -7.31 -25.66
C TRP A 446 -0.10 -7.08 -27.16
N ALA A 447 -1.14 -7.20 -27.99
CA ALA A 447 -1.08 -6.82 -29.39
C ALA A 447 -1.03 -5.29 -29.60
N GLU A 448 -1.63 -4.53 -28.68
CA GLU A 448 -1.72 -3.06 -28.74
C GLU A 448 -0.51 -2.35 -28.10
N HIS A 449 0.28 -3.05 -27.26
CA HIS A 449 1.34 -2.48 -26.42
C HIS A 449 2.73 -3.15 -26.62
N LYS A 450 3.06 -3.56 -27.85
CA LYS A 450 4.35 -4.20 -28.18
C LYS A 450 5.53 -3.23 -28.27
#